data_AF-A0A430G056-F1
#
_entry.id   AF-A0A430G056-F1
#
_cell.length_a   1.000
_cell.length_b   1.000
_cell.length_c   1.000
_cell.angle_alpha   90.00
_cell.angle_beta   90.00
_cell.angle_gamma   90.00
#
_symmetry.space_group_name_H-M   'P 1'
#
loop_
_entity.id
_entity.type
_entity.pdbx_description
1 polymer ?
#
loop_
_entity_poly.entity_id
_entity_poly.type
_entity_poly.pdbx_seq_one_letter_code
_entity_poly.pdbx_strand_id
1 'polypeptide(L)'
;MARVGHLIRRKQHEIERITRILRCCFDPDQVLAPEPGRITRILLIGPYARRSWYEDKHTLQFSDYELWVIVNHPLFTEERCWCRARNIIERELGNRCAVDLNILSKADVRAARAERDHFILDRIEAGITLYRASRDAPLNAREASPRT
;
A
#
# COMPACT_ATOMS: atom_id res chain seq x y z
N MET A 1 -2.66 15.99 -8.46
CA MET A 1 -4.06 15.51 -8.48
C MET A 1 -4.25 14.50 -7.36
N ALA A 2 -5.18 14.74 -6.43
CA ALA A 2 -5.45 13.80 -5.34
C ALA A 2 -6.10 12.54 -5.92
N ARG A 3 -5.35 11.44 -5.98
CA ARG A 3 -5.80 10.16 -6.54
C ARG A 3 -7.03 9.59 -5.82
N VAL A 4 -7.26 10.07 -4.60
CA VAL A 4 -8.39 9.74 -3.71
C VAL A 4 -9.24 10.99 -3.39
N GLY A 5 -9.40 11.90 -4.37
CA GLY A 5 -10.09 13.19 -4.21
C GLY A 5 -11.55 13.09 -3.74
N HIS A 6 -12.17 11.92 -3.82
CA HIS A 6 -13.50 11.64 -3.30
C HIS A 6 -13.58 11.48 -1.79
N LEU A 7 -12.45 11.29 -1.11
CA LEU A 7 -12.41 11.18 0.34
C LEU A 7 -12.32 12.57 0.99
N ILE A 8 -12.70 12.69 2.26
CA ILE A 8 -12.45 13.92 3.03
C ILE A 8 -10.95 14.15 3.23
N ARG A 9 -10.54 15.41 3.42
CA ARG A 9 -9.12 15.81 3.52
C ARG A 9 -8.30 14.98 4.52
N ARG A 10 -8.85 14.71 5.70
CA ARG A 10 -8.20 13.87 6.72
C ARG A 10 -7.76 12.51 6.15
N LYS A 11 -8.70 11.79 5.53
CA LYS A 11 -8.45 10.45 4.97
C LYS A 11 -7.51 10.48 3.77
N GLN A 12 -7.60 11.54 2.93
CA GLN A 12 -6.62 11.76 1.85
C GLN A 12 -5.20 11.85 2.42
N HIS A 13 -4.98 12.64 3.47
CA HIS A 13 -3.67 12.80 4.11
C HIS A 13 -3.19 11.51 4.79
N GLU A 14 -4.07 10.75 5.43
CA GLU A 14 -3.73 9.45 6.03
C GLU A 14 -3.22 8.47 4.95
N ILE A 15 -3.96 8.30 3.85
CA ILE A 15 -3.58 7.41 2.74
C ILE A 15 -2.28 7.88 2.06
N GLU A 16 -2.11 9.18 1.86
CA GLU A 16 -0.85 9.75 1.33
C GLU A 16 0.32 9.49 2.28
N ARG A 17 0.10 9.58 3.60
CA ARG A 17 1.13 9.29 4.61
C ARG A 17 1.51 7.82 4.61
N ILE A 18 0.54 6.91 4.60
CA ILE A 18 0.78 5.46 4.52
C ILE A 18 1.56 5.12 3.25
N THR A 19 1.12 5.63 2.10
CA THR A 19 1.80 5.42 0.81
C THR A 19 3.25 5.89 0.85
N ARG A 20 3.51 7.03 1.49
CA ARG A 20 4.88 7.54 1.68
C ARG A 20 5.69 6.62 2.58
N ILE A 21 5.17 6.22 3.74
CA ILE A 21 5.87 5.32 4.68
C ILE A 21 6.25 4.01 3.99
N LEU A 22 5.31 3.38 3.27
CA LEU A 22 5.56 2.15 2.51
C LEU A 22 6.72 2.32 1.52
N ARG A 23 6.79 3.47 0.83
CA ARG A 23 7.88 3.74 -0.12
C ARG A 23 9.22 4.04 0.55
N CYS A 24 9.21 4.74 1.68
CA CYS A 24 10.46 5.12 2.37
C CYS A 24 11.05 3.98 3.19
N CYS A 25 10.20 3.09 3.71
CA CYS A 25 10.58 2.12 4.72
C CYS A 25 10.55 0.67 4.22
N PHE A 26 10.32 0.48 2.92
CA PHE A 26 10.57 -0.80 2.26
C PHE A 26 12.07 -1.08 2.28
N ASP A 27 12.44 -2.19 2.90
CA ASP A 27 13.83 -2.59 3.14
C ASP A 27 14.14 -3.90 2.40
N PRO A 28 14.59 -3.82 1.13
CA PRO A 28 14.90 -5.00 0.35
C PRO A 28 16.17 -5.73 0.80
N ASP A 29 17.03 -5.08 1.59
CA ASP A 29 18.32 -5.66 2.01
C ASP A 29 18.15 -6.75 3.07
N GLN A 30 16.93 -6.92 3.59
CA GLN A 30 16.55 -7.99 4.52
C GLN A 30 16.55 -9.39 3.86
N VAL A 31 16.56 -9.45 2.53
CA VAL A 31 16.54 -10.70 1.74
C VAL A 31 17.65 -10.70 0.69
N LEU A 32 18.20 -11.87 0.39
CA LEU A 32 19.12 -12.04 -0.74
C LEU A 32 18.31 -12.38 -1.99
N ALA A 33 18.11 -11.41 -2.87
CA ALA A 33 17.37 -11.56 -4.11
C ALA A 33 18.28 -11.39 -5.35
N PRO A 34 17.92 -11.99 -6.50
CA PRO A 34 18.72 -11.91 -7.73
C PRO A 34 18.69 -10.53 -8.40
N GLU A 35 17.79 -9.64 -7.99
CA GLU A 35 17.63 -8.29 -8.53
C GLU A 35 17.33 -7.28 -7.41
N PRO A 36 17.68 -5.99 -7.57
CA PRO A 36 17.34 -4.96 -6.60
C PRO A 36 15.85 -4.88 -6.33
N GLY A 37 15.46 -4.74 -5.06
CA GLY A 37 14.06 -4.65 -4.68
C GLY A 37 13.41 -3.34 -5.11
N ARG A 38 12.21 -3.46 -5.68
CA ARG A 38 11.44 -2.33 -6.18
C ARG A 38 9.94 -2.54 -5.96
N ILE A 39 9.33 -1.57 -5.29
CA ILE A 39 7.87 -1.38 -5.35
C ILE A 39 7.49 -0.93 -6.76
N THR A 40 6.62 -1.70 -7.39
CA THR A 40 6.14 -1.43 -8.75
C THR A 40 4.82 -0.65 -8.74
N ARG A 41 3.92 -0.99 -7.82
CA ARG A 41 2.65 -0.30 -7.58
C ARG A 41 2.25 -0.33 -6.11
N ILE A 42 1.51 0.68 -5.68
CA ILE A 42 0.73 0.67 -4.44
C ILE A 42 -0.71 1.01 -4.84
N LEU A 43 -1.68 0.23 -4.41
CA LEU A 43 -3.10 0.42 -4.68
C LEU A 43 -3.88 0.55 -3.37
N LEU A 44 -4.88 1.43 -3.37
CA LEU A 44 -5.97 1.41 -2.39
C LEU A 44 -7.05 0.47 -2.91
N ILE A 45 -7.46 -0.48 -2.09
CA ILE A 45 -8.49 -1.47 -2.38
C ILE A 45 -9.70 -1.25 -1.47
N GLY A 46 -10.75 -2.01 -1.73
CA GLY A 46 -11.85 -2.14 -0.79
C GLY A 46 -12.75 -0.90 -0.68
N PRO A 47 -13.44 -0.72 0.45
CA PRO A 47 -14.50 0.26 0.60
C PRO A 47 -14.06 1.71 0.37
N TYR A 48 -12.82 2.05 0.75
CA TYR A 48 -12.28 3.41 0.54
C TYR A 48 -11.95 3.72 -0.92
N ALA A 49 -11.62 2.71 -1.74
CA ALA A 49 -11.50 2.89 -3.18
C ALA A 49 -12.89 3.05 -3.84
N ARG A 50 -13.90 2.33 -3.33
CA ARG A 50 -15.23 2.19 -3.96
C ARG A 50 -16.32 3.11 -3.41
N ARG A 51 -15.99 4.06 -2.53
CA ARG A 51 -16.95 4.99 -1.88
C ARG A 51 -18.02 4.28 -1.03
N SER A 52 -17.74 3.06 -0.58
CA SER A 52 -18.64 2.24 0.24
C SER A 52 -18.11 2.01 1.65
N TRP A 53 -17.14 2.84 2.08
CA TRP A 53 -16.55 2.77 3.42
C TRP A 53 -17.53 3.25 4.48
N TYR A 54 -17.39 2.70 5.69
CA TYR A 54 -18.19 3.09 6.85
C TYR A 54 -17.27 3.49 8.01
N GLU A 55 -17.78 4.39 8.85
CA GLU A 55 -17.12 4.84 10.09
C GLU A 55 -18.24 5.16 11.09
N ASP A 56 -18.42 4.29 12.07
CA ASP A 56 -19.36 4.47 13.17
C ASP A 56 -18.62 5.01 14.39
N LYS A 57 -18.96 6.25 14.76
CA LYS A 57 -18.34 6.96 15.89
C LYS A 57 -18.83 6.47 17.25
N HIS A 58 -19.96 5.77 17.31
CA HIS A 58 -20.53 5.25 18.55
C HIS A 58 -19.93 3.90 18.91
N THR A 59 -19.80 3.01 17.93
CA THR A 59 -19.22 1.67 18.14
C THR A 59 -17.71 1.61 17.94
N LEU A 60 -17.11 2.72 17.45
CA LEU A 60 -15.70 2.80 17.04
C LEU A 60 -15.33 1.78 15.97
N GLN A 61 -16.30 1.29 15.20
CA GLN A 61 -16.06 0.41 14.08
C GLN A 61 -15.89 1.22 12.80
N PHE A 62 -14.84 0.94 12.06
CA PHE A 62 -14.56 1.57 10.77
C PHE A 62 -13.96 0.54 9.82
N SER A 63 -14.18 0.76 8.53
CA SER A 63 -13.45 -0.01 7.51
C SER A 63 -11.95 0.25 7.64
N ASP A 64 -11.15 -0.75 7.33
CA ASP A 64 -9.69 -0.64 7.24
C ASP A 64 -9.29 0.04 5.93
N TYR A 65 -8.17 0.76 5.95
CA TYR A 65 -7.48 1.10 4.71
C TYR A 65 -6.78 -0.16 4.19
N GLU A 66 -7.38 -0.81 3.19
CA GLU A 66 -6.78 -1.95 2.50
C GLU A 66 -5.80 -1.45 1.43
N LEU A 67 -4.50 -1.73 1.61
CA LEU A 67 -3.46 -1.41 0.65
C LEU A 67 -2.84 -2.68 0.08
N TRP A 68 -2.76 -2.73 -1.25
CA TRP A 68 -2.04 -3.77 -1.96
C TRP A 68 -0.75 -3.18 -2.54
N VAL A 69 0.38 -3.78 -2.20
CA VAL A 69 1.69 -3.40 -2.72
C VAL A 69 2.18 -4.47 -3.66
N ILE A 70 2.57 -4.08 -4.88
CA ILE A 70 3.09 -5.01 -5.88
C ILE A 70 4.60 -4.80 -6.01
N VAL A 71 5.40 -5.80 -5.64
CA VAL A 71 6.87 -5.82 -5.76
C VAL A 71 7.34 -6.53 -7.02
N ASN A 72 8.59 -6.30 -7.43
CA ASN A 72 9.16 -6.91 -8.63
C ASN A 72 9.44 -8.41 -8.50
N HIS A 73 9.81 -8.88 -7.30
CA HIS A 73 10.22 -10.26 -7.05
C HIS A 73 9.51 -10.87 -5.82
N PRO A 74 9.15 -12.18 -5.84
CA PRO A 74 8.49 -12.85 -4.71
C PRO A 74 9.22 -12.74 -3.36
N LEU A 75 10.55 -12.79 -3.34
CA LEU A 75 11.31 -12.64 -2.09
C LEU A 75 11.05 -11.33 -1.34
N PHE A 76 10.60 -10.27 -2.03
CA PHE A 76 10.26 -9.00 -1.39
C PHE A 76 8.84 -8.96 -0.81
N THR A 77 8.08 -10.05 -0.88
CA THR A 77 6.81 -10.19 -0.15
C THR A 77 7.04 -10.60 1.32
N GLU A 78 8.24 -11.05 1.66
CA GLU A 78 8.58 -11.48 3.01
C GLU A 78 8.42 -10.36 4.05
N GLU A 79 7.86 -10.73 5.20
CA GLU A 79 7.49 -9.81 6.29
C GLU A 79 8.65 -8.89 6.73
N ARG A 80 9.87 -9.45 6.78
CA ARG A 80 11.08 -8.72 7.17
C ARG A 80 11.34 -7.47 6.32
N CYS A 81 10.98 -7.47 5.03
CA CYS A 81 11.13 -6.29 4.16
C CYS A 81 10.21 -5.13 4.55
N TRP A 82 9.18 -5.39 5.37
CA TRP A 82 8.07 -4.49 5.65
C TRP A 82 7.88 -4.18 7.14
N CYS A 83 8.56 -4.90 8.04
CA CYS A 83 8.51 -4.67 9.49
C CYS A 83 8.66 -3.20 9.87
N ARG A 84 9.65 -2.51 9.27
CA ARG A 84 9.90 -1.09 9.53
C ARG A 84 8.71 -0.22 9.10
N ALA A 85 8.15 -0.47 7.92
CA ALA A 85 7.01 0.28 7.42
C ALA A 85 5.76 0.07 8.30
N ARG A 86 5.46 -1.19 8.66
CA ARG A 86 4.34 -1.53 9.55
C ARG A 86 4.48 -0.87 10.91
N ASN A 87 5.64 -0.93 11.55
CA ASN A 87 5.89 -0.30 12.84
C ASN A 87 5.67 1.23 12.81
N ILE A 88 6.11 1.90 11.74
CA ILE A 88 5.92 3.35 11.60
C ILE A 88 4.45 3.69 11.33
N ILE A 89 3.74 2.90 10.52
CA ILE A 89 2.30 3.06 10.29
C ILE A 89 1.54 2.93 11.60
N GLU A 90 1.79 1.86 12.36
CA GLU A 90 1.11 1.63 13.64
C GLU A 90 1.37 2.77 14.63
N ARG A 91 2.64 3.14 14.81
CA ARG A 91 3.04 4.23 15.71
C ARG A 91 2.40 5.57 15.35
N GLU A 92 2.33 5.90 14.06
CA GLU A 92 1.83 7.21 13.63
C GLU A 92 0.31 7.25 13.44
N LEU A 93 -0.31 6.15 13.04
CA LEU A 93 -1.67 6.13 12.52
C LEU A 93 -2.59 5.12 13.22
N GLY A 94 -2.08 4.20 14.05
CA GLY A 94 -2.88 3.15 14.70
C GLY A 94 -4.05 3.69 15.53
N ASN A 95 -3.88 4.86 16.16
CA ASN A 95 -4.96 5.54 16.91
C ASN A 95 -5.98 6.29 16.03
N ARG A 96 -5.77 6.33 14.70
CA ARG A 96 -6.55 7.15 13.75
C ARG A 96 -7.27 6.32 12.69
N CYS A 97 -6.66 5.21 12.30
CA CYS A 97 -7.19 4.30 11.30
C CYS A 97 -6.52 2.92 11.41
N ALA A 98 -7.26 1.89 11.05
CA ALA A 98 -6.72 0.55 10.82
C ALA A 98 -6.23 0.43 9.37
N VAL A 99 -5.17 -0.34 9.18
CA VAL A 99 -4.52 -0.55 7.88
C VAL A 99 -4.35 -2.05 7.67
N ASP A 100 -4.94 -2.56 6.59
CA ASP A 100 -4.67 -3.90 6.09
C ASP A 100 -3.66 -3.82 4.94
N LEU A 101 -2.55 -4.56 5.03
CA LEU A 101 -1.42 -4.47 4.09
C LEU A 101 -1.11 -5.83 3.48
N ASN A 102 -1.47 -5.98 2.21
CA ASN A 102 -1.20 -7.16 1.40
C ASN A 102 -0.05 -6.90 0.41
N ILE A 103 0.95 -7.78 0.41
CA ILE A 103 2.11 -7.69 -0.48
C ILE A 103 2.05 -8.80 -1.52
N LEU A 104 2.00 -8.41 -2.79
CA LEU A 104 2.01 -9.32 -3.94
C LEU A 104 3.26 -9.07 -4.77
N SER A 105 3.73 -10.07 -5.48
CA SER A 105 4.77 -9.94 -6.49
C SER A 105 4.18 -9.79 -7.88
N LYS A 106 5.01 -9.33 -8.82
CA LYS A 106 4.67 -9.41 -10.26
C LYS A 106 4.38 -10.85 -10.71
N ALA A 107 5.00 -11.86 -10.09
CA ALA A 107 4.73 -13.25 -10.41
C ALA A 107 3.30 -13.63 -10.00
N ASP A 108 2.85 -13.25 -8.81
CA ASP A 108 1.49 -13.52 -8.32
C ASP A 108 0.43 -12.89 -9.23
N VAL A 109 0.65 -11.65 -9.66
CA VAL A 109 -0.26 -10.97 -10.61
C VAL A 109 -0.25 -11.64 -11.98
N ARG A 110 0.87 -12.24 -12.42
CA ARG A 110 0.91 -13.02 -13.67
C ARG A 110 0.18 -14.35 -13.52
N ALA A 111 0.36 -15.04 -12.40
CA ALA A 111 -0.33 -16.28 -12.08
C ALA A 111 -1.85 -16.06 -12.05
N ALA A 112 -2.31 -15.03 -11.33
CA ALA A 112 -3.73 -14.65 -11.29
C ALA A 112 -4.32 -14.39 -12.69
N ARG A 113 -3.56 -13.79 -13.61
CA ARG A 113 -3.99 -13.61 -15.00
C ARG A 113 -4.09 -14.93 -15.77
N ALA A 114 -3.09 -15.81 -15.60
CA ALA A 114 -3.06 -17.11 -16.27
C ALA A 114 -4.23 -18.00 -15.80
N GLU A 115 -4.53 -17.96 -14.51
CA GLU A 115 -5.55 -18.78 -13.86
C GLU A 115 -6.95 -18.16 -13.91
N ARG A 116 -7.08 -16.91 -14.39
CA ARG A 116 -8.32 -16.12 -14.34
C ARG A 116 -8.86 -15.98 -12.91
N ASP A 117 -7.96 -15.74 -11.96
CA ASP A 117 -8.33 -15.49 -10.58
C ASP A 117 -8.99 -14.11 -10.44
N HIS A 118 -10.32 -14.11 -10.49
CA HIS A 118 -11.15 -12.92 -10.31
C HIS A 118 -11.01 -12.28 -8.92
N PHE A 119 -10.57 -13.01 -7.90
CA PHE A 119 -10.37 -12.41 -6.57
C PHE A 119 -9.31 -11.31 -6.61
N ILE A 120 -8.16 -11.60 -7.25
CA ILE A 120 -7.04 -10.65 -7.40
C ILE A 120 -7.33 -9.64 -8.50
N LEU A 121 -7.77 -10.10 -9.67
CA LEU A 121 -7.90 -9.25 -10.85
C LEU A 121 -8.96 -8.16 -10.66
N ASP A 122 -10.15 -8.51 -10.19
CA ASP A 122 -11.25 -7.57 -10.02
C ASP A 122 -10.95 -6.54 -8.92
N ARG A 123 -10.17 -6.92 -7.89
CA ARG A 123 -9.69 -5.99 -6.85
C ARG A 123 -8.69 -4.99 -7.41
N ILE A 124 -7.70 -5.47 -8.18
CA ILE A 124 -6.72 -4.59 -8.82
C ILE A 124 -7.40 -3.64 -9.80
N GLU A 125 -8.38 -4.10 -10.56
CA GLU A 125 -9.14 -3.29 -11.52
C GLU A 125 -9.99 -2.23 -10.84
N ALA A 126 -10.73 -2.61 -9.79
CA ALA A 126 -11.56 -1.67 -9.03
C ALA A 126 -10.77 -0.77 -8.06
N GLY A 127 -9.47 -1.03 -7.89
CA GLY A 127 -8.59 -0.31 -6.99
C GLY A 127 -8.12 1.04 -7.52
N ILE A 128 -7.75 1.94 -6.61
CA ILE A 128 -7.14 3.22 -6.96
C ILE A 128 -5.63 3.08 -6.87
N THR A 129 -4.91 3.23 -7.99
CA THR A 129 -3.44 3.21 -7.97
C THR A 129 -2.91 4.45 -7.26
N LEU A 130 -2.29 4.30 -6.08
CA LEU A 130 -1.69 5.39 -5.29
C LEU A 130 -0.26 5.73 -5.73
N TYR A 131 0.50 4.71 -6.16
CA TYR A 131 1.85 4.86 -6.70
C TYR A 131 2.08 3.87 -7.85
N ARG A 132 2.81 4.30 -8.87
CA ARG A 132 3.25 3.47 -10.00
C ARG A 132 4.65 3.89 -10.43
N ALA A 133 5.61 3.00 -10.24
CA ALA A 133 7.03 3.30 -10.47
C ALA A 133 7.39 3.64 -11.92
N SER A 134 6.52 3.33 -12.89
CA SER A 134 6.70 3.70 -14.30
C SER A 134 6.19 5.11 -14.64
N ARG A 135 5.58 5.82 -13.70
CA ARG A 135 4.97 7.14 -13.91
C ARG A 135 5.37 8.14 -12.83
N ASP A 136 5.57 7.67 -11.61
CA ASP A 136 5.85 8.51 -10.46
C ASP A 136 7.36 8.65 -10.22
N ALA A 137 7.79 9.86 -9.86
CA ALA A 137 9.17 10.14 -9.50
C ALA A 137 9.58 9.35 -8.24
N PRO A 138 10.87 8.95 -8.13
CA PRO A 138 11.40 8.40 -6.88
C PRO A 138 11.24 9.42 -5.75
N LEU A 139 11.22 8.95 -4.50
CA LEU A 139 11.24 9.84 -3.35
C LEU A 139 12.53 10.64 -3.37
N ASN A 140 12.45 11.96 -3.15
CA ASN A 140 13.66 12.74 -2.94
C ASN A 140 14.23 12.49 -1.54
N ALA A 141 15.50 12.87 -1.31
CA ALA A 141 16.20 12.62 -0.03
C ALA A 141 15.48 13.20 1.20
N ARG A 142 14.72 14.29 1.03
CA ARG A 142 13.94 14.93 2.12
C ARG A 142 12.68 14.15 2.46
N GLU A 143 12.08 13.47 1.47
CA GLU A 143 10.90 12.63 1.66
C GLU A 143 11.25 11.23 2.13
N ALA A 144 12.47 10.75 1.84
CA ALA A 144 12.98 9.43 2.23
C ALA A 144 13.31 9.31 3.74
N SER A 145 13.41 10.42 4.47
CA SER A 145 13.63 10.41 5.92
C SER A 145 12.28 10.35 6.66
N PRO A 146 11.87 9.21 7.23
CA PRO A 146 10.79 9.22 8.21
C PRO A 146 11.32 10.04 9.40
N ARG A 147 10.70 11.19 9.69
CA ARG A 147 11.00 11.93 10.93
C ARG A 147 10.91 10.92 12.07
N THR A 148 12.05 10.76 12.76
CA THR A 148 12.35 9.67 13.68
C THR A 148 11.32 9.56 14.78
#